data_AF-A0A0H2R3F7-F1
#
_entry.id   AF-A0A0H2R3F7-F1
#
_cell.length_a   1.000
_cell.length_b   1.000
_cell.length_c   1.000
_cell.angle_alpha   90.00
_cell.angle_beta   90.00
_cell.angle_gamma   90.00
#
_symmetry.space_group_name_H-M   'P 1'
#
loop_
_entity.id
_entity.type
_entity.pdbx_description
1 polymer ?
#
loop_
_entity_poly.entity_id
_entity_poly.type
_entity_poly.pdbx_seq_one_letter_code
_entity_poly.pdbx_strand_id
1 'polypeptide(L)'
;MISNSPLFGKPRTDCYFPLVCACVTSQANLQAFLPDLLYTCSVIPIIKIIEEQLPILPMPTAQALLLGEHYFDYHIRSNLSTTLDRTSPCLECPFAASVSVCDTTQWMPQMQKMTKLFCLTELADVKGEKVIDVFFEKRCERSRQSITAMLETRGNRIWEKMPTFFGFGGWDGSKEMK
;
A
#
# COMPACT_ATOMS: atom_id res chain seq x y z
N MET A 1 11.71 -2.74 -5.08
CA MET A 1 12.76 -3.68 -4.64
C MET A 1 13.62 -2.98 -3.62
N ILE A 2 13.44 -3.29 -2.33
CA ILE A 2 14.38 -2.85 -1.30
C ILE A 2 15.68 -3.62 -1.55
N SER A 3 16.78 -2.90 -1.72
CA SER A 3 18.09 -3.54 -1.87
C SER A 3 18.35 -4.46 -0.67
N ASN A 4 18.56 -5.75 -0.91
CA ASN A 4 18.92 -6.73 0.14
C ASN A 4 20.33 -6.50 0.71
N SER A 5 20.97 -5.38 0.37
CA SER A 5 22.24 -5.00 0.98
C SER A 5 22.05 -4.82 2.49
N PRO A 6 22.92 -5.40 3.32
CA PRO A 6 22.85 -5.22 4.77
C PRO A 6 22.96 -3.74 5.15
N LEU A 7 22.27 -3.35 6.22
CA LEU A 7 22.35 -2.02 6.83
C LEU A 7 23.04 -2.19 8.19
N PHE A 8 24.09 -1.41 8.45
CA PHE A 8 24.92 -1.54 9.66
C PHE A 8 25.45 -2.98 9.90
N GLY A 9 25.77 -3.71 8.82
CA GLY A 9 26.25 -5.09 8.90
C GLY A 9 25.18 -6.13 9.29
N LYS A 10 23.90 -5.74 9.34
CA LYS A 10 22.77 -6.62 9.63
C LYS A 10 21.79 -6.67 8.45
N PRO A 11 20.97 -7.73 8.33
CA PRO A 11 19.81 -7.71 7.44
C PRO A 11 18.94 -6.47 7.73
N ARG A 12 18.48 -5.78 6.68
CA ARG A 12 17.66 -4.56 6.83
C ARG A 12 16.42 -4.78 7.68
N THR A 13 15.81 -5.96 7.55
CA THR A 13 14.64 -6.40 8.33
C THR A 13 14.87 -6.29 9.83
N ASP A 14 16.09 -6.58 10.27
CA ASP A 14 16.47 -6.63 11.67
C ASP A 14 16.78 -5.23 12.22
N CYS A 15 16.90 -4.24 11.34
CA CYS A 15 17.18 -2.86 11.70
C CYS A 15 15.91 -2.03 11.92
N TYR A 16 14.76 -2.42 11.37
CA TYR A 16 13.58 -1.53 11.34
C TYR A 16 13.05 -1.18 12.72
N PHE A 17 12.81 -2.16 13.60
CA PHE A 17 12.32 -1.90 14.96
C PHE A 17 13.32 -1.08 15.80
N PRO A 18 14.63 -1.41 15.84
CA PRO A 18 15.62 -0.56 16.48
C PRO A 18 15.64 0.87 15.94
N LEU A 19 15.47 1.06 14.63
CA LEU A 19 15.40 2.40 14.02
C LEU A 19 14.14 3.15 14.42
N VAL A 20 12.97 2.49 14.48
CA VAL A 20 11.74 3.10 15.01
C VAL A 20 11.94 3.52 16.46
N CYS A 21 12.47 2.64 17.31
CA CYS A 21 12.80 2.98 18.70
C CYS A 21 13.69 4.22 18.75
N ALA A 22 14.79 4.23 17.99
CA ALA A 22 15.70 5.36 17.94
C ALA A 22 15.01 6.64 17.47
N CYS A 23 14.17 6.60 16.43
CA CYS A 23 13.42 7.77 15.95
C CYS A 23 12.46 8.33 17.00
N VAL A 24 11.83 7.46 17.80
CA VAL A 24 10.86 7.87 18.83
C VAL A 24 11.55 8.35 20.10
N THR A 25 12.70 7.77 20.47
CA THR A 25 13.39 8.11 21.72
C THR A 25 14.49 9.17 21.56
N SER A 26 14.96 9.40 20.33
CA SER A 26 16.03 10.37 20.06
C SER A 26 15.50 11.81 20.12
N GLN A 27 16.36 12.71 20.57
CA GLN A 27 16.15 14.16 20.46
C GLN A 27 16.48 14.69 19.06
N ALA A 28 17.03 13.86 18.17
CA ALA A 28 17.31 14.24 16.80
C ALA A 28 16.02 14.36 15.98
N ASN A 29 16.03 15.27 14.99
CA ASN A 29 14.93 15.45 14.05
C ASN A 29 14.89 14.32 13.00
N LEU A 30 14.67 13.09 13.45
CA LEU A 30 14.45 11.90 12.63
C LEU A 30 12.95 11.62 12.43
N GLN A 31 12.10 12.54 12.89
CA GLN A 31 10.66 12.44 12.76
C GLN A 31 10.27 12.24 11.30
N ALA A 32 11.00 12.87 10.36
CA ALA A 32 10.84 12.77 8.90
C ALA A 32 10.99 11.34 8.29
N PHE A 33 11.39 10.32 9.06
CA PHE A 33 11.45 8.94 8.58
C PHE A 33 10.39 8.04 9.23
N LEU A 34 9.65 8.55 10.22
CA LEU A 34 8.86 7.73 11.12
C LEU A 34 7.68 6.99 10.46
N PRO A 35 6.87 7.56 9.56
CA PRO A 35 5.80 6.90 8.83
C PRO A 35 6.31 5.80 7.92
N ASP A 36 7.39 6.05 7.17
CA ASP A 36 7.99 5.03 6.31
C ASP A 36 8.50 3.84 7.15
N LEU A 37 9.15 4.13 8.27
CA LEU A 37 9.61 3.11 9.21
C LEU A 37 8.44 2.39 9.90
N LEU A 38 7.40 3.11 10.30
CA LEU A 38 6.19 2.54 10.92
C LEU A 38 5.46 1.63 9.93
N TYR A 39 5.29 2.06 8.68
CA TYR A 39 4.73 1.23 7.60
C TYR A 39 5.59 -0.02 7.36
N THR A 40 6.91 0.14 7.28
CA THR A 40 7.83 -0.99 7.08
C THR A 40 7.79 -1.97 8.26
N CYS A 41 7.61 -1.48 9.49
CA CYS A 41 7.42 -2.34 10.65
C CYS A 41 6.00 -2.95 10.70
N SER A 42 5.01 -2.28 10.14
CA SER A 42 3.62 -2.73 10.23
C SER A 42 3.31 -3.94 9.35
N VAL A 43 4.09 -4.16 8.28
CA VAL A 43 3.98 -5.37 7.45
C VAL A 43 4.56 -6.62 8.14
N ILE A 44 5.26 -6.46 9.27
CA ILE A 44 5.83 -7.58 10.02
C ILE A 44 4.72 -8.22 10.89
N PRO A 45 4.44 -9.52 10.73
CA PRO A 45 3.40 -10.19 11.51
C PRO A 45 3.68 -10.11 13.02
N ILE A 46 2.65 -9.86 13.82
CA ILE A 46 2.76 -9.76 15.29
C ILE A 46 3.42 -11.01 15.90
N ILE A 47 3.10 -12.20 15.38
CA ILE A 47 3.70 -13.45 15.85
C ILE A 47 5.23 -13.43 15.70
N LYS A 48 5.74 -12.88 14.60
CA LYS A 48 7.17 -12.74 14.33
C LYS A 48 7.81 -11.72 15.29
N ILE A 49 7.12 -10.62 15.59
CA ILE A 49 7.58 -9.63 16.59
C ILE A 49 7.80 -10.31 17.96
N ILE A 50 6.88 -11.20 18.35
CA ILE A 50 6.94 -11.93 19.63
C ILE A 50 8.05 -12.98 19.60
N GLU A 51 8.10 -13.81 18.57
CA GLU A 51 9.09 -14.90 18.42
C GLU A 51 10.53 -14.39 18.38
N GLU A 52 10.76 -13.28 17.66
CA GLU A 52 12.09 -12.68 17.49
C GLU A 52 12.47 -11.72 18.63
N GLN A 53 11.59 -11.54 19.62
CA GLN A 53 11.81 -10.65 20.78
C GLN A 53 12.24 -9.23 20.33
N LEU A 54 11.57 -8.69 19.33
CA LEU A 54 11.89 -7.36 18.81
C LEU A 54 11.73 -6.29 19.90
N PRO A 55 12.46 -5.16 19.80
CA PRO A 55 12.40 -4.08 20.78
C PRO A 55 10.98 -3.68 21.17
N ILE A 56 10.74 -3.52 22.48
CA ILE A 56 9.46 -3.05 23.00
C ILE A 56 9.27 -1.59 22.59
N LEU A 57 8.31 -1.36 21.69
CA LEU A 57 7.90 -0.01 21.30
C LEU A 57 7.14 0.68 22.43
N PRO A 58 7.30 1.99 22.63
CA PRO A 58 6.41 2.76 23.48
C PRO A 58 4.95 2.56 23.04
N MET A 59 4.03 2.47 23.99
CA MET A 59 2.61 2.18 23.70
C MET A 59 1.99 3.08 22.62
N PRO A 60 2.22 4.41 22.60
CA PRO A 60 1.70 5.26 21.52
C PRO A 60 2.23 4.87 20.13
N THR A 61 3.50 4.46 20.03
CA THR A 61 4.12 4.02 18.78
C THR A 61 3.58 2.67 18.33
N ALA A 62 3.40 1.72 19.27
CA ALA A 62 2.77 0.44 18.97
C ALA A 62 1.32 0.62 18.48
N GLN A 63 0.56 1.53 19.10
CA GLN A 63 -0.78 1.89 18.64
C GLN A 63 -0.77 2.51 17.25
N ALA A 64 0.14 3.45 16.98
CA ALA A 64 0.29 4.05 15.66
C ALA A 64 0.61 3.00 14.57
N LEU A 65 1.48 2.04 14.87
CA LEU A 65 1.82 0.95 13.97
C LEU A 65 0.59 0.07 13.65
N LEU A 66 -0.13 -0.39 14.69
CA LEU A 66 -1.27 -1.29 14.52
C LEU A 66 -2.46 -0.60 13.83
N LEU A 67 -2.80 0.62 14.24
CA LEU A 67 -3.93 1.36 13.67
C LEU A 67 -3.60 1.89 12.27
N GLY A 68 -2.37 2.37 12.07
CA GLY A 68 -1.93 2.89 10.78
C GLY A 68 -1.95 1.83 9.69
N GLU A 69 -1.52 0.61 10.00
CA GLU A 69 -1.63 -0.54 9.08
C GLU A 69 -3.07 -0.82 8.70
N HIS A 70 -3.95 -0.92 9.70
CA HIS A 70 -5.35 -1.22 9.47
C HIS A 70 -6.03 -0.17 8.59
N TYR A 71 -5.80 1.12 8.88
CA TYR A 71 -6.35 2.21 8.06
C TYR A 71 -5.75 2.23 6.66
N PHE A 72 -4.44 1.99 6.52
CA PHE A 72 -3.78 1.97 5.23
C PHE A 72 -4.29 0.83 4.35
N ASP A 73 -4.38 -0.39 4.89
CA ASP A 73 -4.95 -1.56 4.22
C ASP A 73 -6.41 -1.31 3.82
N TYR A 74 -7.23 -0.78 4.73
CA TYR A 74 -8.62 -0.40 4.44
C TYR A 74 -8.71 0.57 3.26
N HIS A 75 -7.89 1.63 3.25
CA HIS A 75 -7.93 2.63 2.18
C HIS A 75 -7.46 2.06 0.83
N ILE A 76 -6.45 1.19 0.82
CA ILE A 76 -6.03 0.49 -0.41
C ILE A 76 -7.16 -0.41 -0.93
N ARG A 77 -7.75 -1.24 -0.07
CA ARG A 77 -8.85 -2.14 -0.44
C ARG A 77 -10.07 -1.39 -0.96
N SER A 78 -10.48 -0.36 -0.24
CA SER A 78 -11.61 0.50 -0.60
C SER A 78 -11.36 1.23 -1.92
N ASN A 79 -10.16 1.77 -2.11
CA ASN A 79 -9.79 2.41 -3.37
C ASN A 79 -9.77 1.43 -4.54
N LEU A 80 -9.22 0.23 -4.34
CA LEU A 80 -9.22 -0.79 -5.38
C LEU A 80 -10.65 -1.15 -5.76
N SER A 81 -11.49 -1.50 -4.79
CA SER A 81 -12.90 -1.83 -5.02
C SER A 81 -13.63 -0.72 -5.78
N THR A 82 -13.59 0.51 -5.26
CA THR A 82 -14.29 1.65 -5.89
C THR A 82 -13.72 2.05 -7.25
N THR A 83 -12.45 1.76 -7.53
CA THR A 83 -11.88 1.98 -8.86
C THR A 83 -12.39 0.93 -9.83
N LEU A 84 -12.32 -0.36 -9.44
CA LEU A 84 -12.81 -1.45 -10.26
C LEU A 84 -14.30 -1.28 -10.58
N ASP A 85 -15.12 -0.95 -9.56
CA ASP A 85 -16.55 -0.70 -9.72
C ASP A 85 -16.85 0.43 -10.71
N ARG A 86 -16.07 1.53 -10.69
CA ARG A 86 -16.25 2.66 -11.61
C ARG A 86 -15.76 2.41 -13.02
N THR A 87 -14.87 1.45 -13.21
CA THR A 87 -14.27 1.14 -14.51
C THR A 87 -15.07 0.14 -15.34
N SER A 88 -16.19 -0.33 -14.79
CA SER A 88 -17.17 -1.14 -15.50
C SER A 88 -18.53 -0.45 -15.57
N PRO A 89 -19.09 -0.20 -16.78
CA PRO A 89 -18.51 -0.35 -18.12
C PRO A 89 -17.59 0.82 -18.51
N CYS A 90 -16.57 0.56 -19.34
CA CYS A 90 -15.74 1.62 -19.92
C CYS A 90 -16.52 2.32 -21.04
N LEU A 91 -17.12 3.48 -20.72
CA LEU A 91 -17.98 4.25 -21.64
C LEU A 91 -17.28 4.66 -22.95
N GLU A 92 -15.96 4.81 -22.93
CA GLU A 92 -15.16 5.22 -24.09
C GLU A 92 -14.51 4.06 -24.86
N CYS A 93 -14.88 2.81 -24.55
CA CYS A 93 -14.29 1.67 -25.24
C CYS A 93 -14.83 1.56 -26.68
N PRO A 94 -13.97 1.60 -27.72
CA PRO A 94 -14.42 1.45 -29.11
C PRO A 94 -15.00 0.06 -29.39
N PHE A 95 -14.73 -0.92 -28.51
CA PHE A 95 -15.20 -2.29 -28.60
C PHE A 95 -16.29 -2.62 -27.58
N ALA A 96 -16.96 -1.61 -27.00
CA ALA A 96 -17.97 -1.83 -25.95
C ALA A 96 -19.12 -2.75 -26.40
N ALA A 97 -19.41 -2.83 -27.70
CA ALA A 97 -20.43 -3.70 -28.27
C ALA A 97 -19.96 -5.15 -28.50
N SER A 98 -18.67 -5.45 -28.33
CA SER A 98 -18.07 -6.76 -28.62
C SER A 98 -17.38 -7.36 -27.40
N VAL A 99 -18.14 -8.16 -26.64
CA VAL A 99 -17.64 -8.86 -25.44
C VAL A 99 -16.47 -9.80 -25.74
N SER A 100 -16.37 -10.31 -26.98
CA SER A 100 -15.25 -11.16 -27.39
C SER A 100 -13.93 -10.39 -27.53
N VAL A 101 -13.98 -9.08 -27.75
CA VAL A 101 -12.80 -8.20 -27.89
C VAL A 101 -12.55 -7.40 -26.61
N CYS A 102 -13.61 -6.91 -25.97
CA CYS A 102 -13.54 -6.21 -24.70
C CYS A 102 -14.80 -6.48 -23.89
N ASP A 103 -14.66 -7.29 -22.84
CA ASP A 103 -15.73 -7.56 -21.90
C ASP A 103 -15.93 -6.38 -20.95
N THR A 104 -16.74 -5.42 -21.39
CA THR A 104 -17.22 -4.28 -20.61
C THR A 104 -18.40 -4.66 -19.70
N THR A 105 -18.89 -5.90 -19.77
CA THR A 105 -20.10 -6.38 -19.08
C THR A 105 -19.79 -7.06 -17.74
N GLN A 106 -18.53 -7.29 -17.41
CA GLN A 106 -18.14 -7.78 -16.10
C GLN A 106 -18.17 -6.65 -15.05
N TRP A 107 -19.33 -6.47 -14.41
CA TRP A 107 -19.63 -5.36 -13.49
C TRP A 107 -18.99 -5.44 -12.12
N MET A 108 -18.59 -6.62 -11.65
CA MET A 108 -18.02 -6.77 -10.31
C MET A 108 -16.74 -7.59 -10.31
N PRO A 109 -15.68 -7.13 -9.62
CA PRO A 109 -14.60 -7.98 -9.20
C PRO A 109 -15.19 -9.14 -8.40
N GLN A 110 -14.96 -10.37 -8.83
CA GLN A 110 -15.33 -11.52 -8.00
C GLN A 110 -14.62 -11.38 -6.65
N MET A 111 -15.36 -11.40 -5.53
CA MET A 111 -14.76 -11.30 -4.18
C MET A 111 -13.57 -12.27 -4.02
N GLN A 112 -13.68 -13.47 -4.59
CA GLN A 112 -12.59 -14.46 -4.58
C GLN A 112 -11.31 -13.97 -5.26
N LYS A 113 -11.41 -13.22 -6.36
CA LYS A 113 -10.25 -12.61 -7.04
C LYS A 113 -9.63 -11.49 -6.21
N MET A 114 -10.45 -10.70 -5.51
CA MET A 114 -9.98 -9.67 -4.56
C MET A 114 -9.21 -10.31 -3.40
N THR A 115 -9.80 -11.32 -2.75
CA THR A 115 -9.10 -12.08 -1.70
C THR A 115 -7.79 -12.66 -2.24
N LYS A 116 -7.80 -13.28 -3.41
CA LYS A 116 -6.59 -13.85 -4.02
C LYS A 116 -5.51 -12.79 -4.28
N LEU A 117 -5.88 -11.60 -4.77
CA LEU A 117 -4.91 -10.52 -4.97
C LEU A 117 -4.29 -10.11 -3.62
N PHE A 118 -5.11 -9.79 -2.61
CA PHE A 118 -4.61 -9.30 -1.33
C PHE A 118 -3.87 -10.36 -0.51
N CYS A 119 -4.20 -11.64 -0.66
CA CYS A 119 -3.49 -12.71 0.05
C CYS A 119 -2.15 -13.08 -0.60
N LEU A 120 -1.91 -12.74 -1.86
CA LEU A 120 -0.70 -13.14 -2.59
C LEU A 120 0.32 -12.01 -2.79
N THR A 121 -0.04 -10.76 -2.50
CA THR A 121 0.83 -9.61 -2.74
C THR A 121 0.94 -8.73 -1.52
N GLU A 122 2.16 -8.28 -1.23
CA GLU A 122 2.36 -7.14 -0.35
C GLU A 122 1.64 -5.91 -0.95
N LEU A 123 1.07 -5.06 -0.09
CA LEU A 123 0.32 -3.88 -0.55
C LEU A 123 1.18 -2.95 -1.43
N ALA A 124 2.48 -2.85 -1.14
CA ALA A 124 3.46 -2.12 -1.95
C ALA A 124 3.66 -2.70 -3.37
N ASP A 125 3.30 -3.98 -3.57
CA ASP A 125 3.45 -4.68 -4.84
C ASP A 125 2.18 -4.67 -5.71
N VAL A 126 1.09 -4.09 -5.21
CA VAL A 126 -0.18 -3.94 -5.94
C VAL A 126 -0.01 -2.84 -6.99
N LYS A 127 0.51 -3.22 -8.15
CA LYS A 127 0.60 -2.36 -9.34
C LYS A 127 -0.67 -2.48 -10.18
N GLY A 128 -1.02 -1.40 -10.87
CA GLY A 128 -2.19 -1.35 -11.77
C GLY A 128 -2.21 -2.52 -12.75
N GLU A 129 -1.09 -2.79 -13.43
CA GLU A 129 -0.98 -3.90 -14.39
C GLU A 129 -1.34 -5.27 -13.79
N LYS A 130 -0.82 -5.59 -12.60
CA LYS A 130 -1.14 -6.87 -11.92
C LYS A 130 -2.62 -6.98 -11.58
N VAL A 131 -3.24 -5.88 -11.14
CA VAL A 131 -4.69 -5.81 -10.90
C VAL A 131 -5.44 -6.09 -12.21
N ILE A 132 -5.03 -5.43 -13.29
CA ILE A 132 -5.64 -5.63 -14.61
C ILE A 132 -5.57 -7.09 -15.05
N ASP A 133 -4.42 -7.75 -14.89
CA ASP A 133 -4.27 -9.15 -15.28
C ASP A 133 -5.19 -10.09 -14.49
N VAL A 134 -5.44 -9.79 -13.22
CA VAL A 134 -6.32 -10.61 -12.38
C VAL A 134 -7.80 -10.40 -12.70
N PHE A 135 -8.22 -9.14 -12.90
CA PHE A 135 -9.64 -8.78 -13.01
C PHE A 135 -10.14 -8.60 -14.44
N PHE A 136 -9.26 -8.28 -15.38
CA PHE A 136 -9.60 -7.75 -16.70
C PHE A 136 -8.82 -8.42 -17.83
N GLU A 137 -8.75 -9.75 -17.79
CA GLU A 137 -8.10 -10.58 -18.82
C GLU A 137 -8.61 -10.25 -20.23
N LYS A 138 -9.92 -9.97 -20.37
CA LYS A 138 -10.57 -9.65 -21.65
C LYS A 138 -10.91 -8.17 -21.79
N ARG A 139 -9.97 -7.26 -21.52
CA ARG A 139 -10.11 -5.83 -21.87
C ARG A 139 -9.19 -5.47 -23.03
N CYS A 140 -9.65 -4.59 -23.91
CA CYS A 140 -8.77 -4.05 -24.94
C CYS A 140 -7.67 -3.18 -24.32
N GLU A 141 -6.55 -3.05 -25.04
CA GLU A 141 -5.36 -2.35 -24.55
C GLU A 141 -5.65 -0.91 -24.08
N ARG A 142 -6.49 -0.17 -24.81
CA ARG A 142 -6.89 1.19 -24.41
C ARG A 142 -7.61 1.22 -23.05
N SER A 143 -8.54 0.29 -22.81
CA SER A 143 -9.22 0.19 -21.52
C SER A 143 -8.25 -0.24 -20.41
N ARG A 144 -7.34 -1.19 -20.69
CA ARG A 144 -6.31 -1.62 -19.75
C ARG A 144 -5.41 -0.46 -19.31
N GLN A 145 -4.93 0.34 -20.25
CA GLN A 145 -4.12 1.54 -19.97
C GLN A 145 -4.89 2.57 -19.16
N SER A 146 -6.14 2.87 -19.53
CA SER A 146 -6.97 3.82 -18.81
C SER A 146 -7.22 3.41 -17.35
N ILE A 147 -7.55 2.13 -17.11
CA ILE A 147 -7.78 1.61 -15.77
C ILE A 147 -6.48 1.57 -14.97
N THR A 148 -5.36 1.16 -15.59
CA THR A 148 -4.03 1.18 -14.96
C THR A 148 -3.67 2.59 -14.49
N ALA A 149 -3.80 3.60 -15.35
CA ALA A 149 -3.52 4.99 -15.01
C ALA A 149 -4.41 5.49 -13.86
N MET A 150 -5.69 5.08 -13.82
CA MET A 150 -6.60 5.42 -12.73
C MET A 150 -6.19 4.78 -11.41
N LEU A 151 -5.82 3.49 -11.44
CA LEU A 151 -5.33 2.75 -10.28
C LEU A 151 -4.04 3.37 -9.73
N GLU A 152 -3.08 3.68 -10.59
CA GLU A 152 -1.81 4.30 -10.18
C GLU A 152 -2.03 5.71 -9.61
N THR A 153 -2.83 6.54 -10.28
CA THR A 153 -3.14 7.90 -9.80
C THR A 153 -3.76 7.87 -8.40
N ARG A 154 -4.72 6.97 -8.17
CA ARG A 154 -5.35 6.86 -6.86
C ARG A 154 -4.47 6.18 -5.82
N GLY A 155 -3.67 5.18 -6.22
CA GLY A 155 -2.65 4.57 -5.38
C GLY A 155 -1.66 5.61 -4.86
N ASN A 156 -1.13 6.46 -5.73
CA ASN A 156 -0.23 7.55 -5.35
C ASN A 156 -0.87 8.50 -4.32
N ARG A 157 -2.15 8.85 -4.48
CA ARG A 157 -2.88 9.68 -3.50
C ARG A 157 -3.01 9.01 -2.12
N ILE A 158 -3.06 7.68 -2.05
CA ILE A 158 -3.06 6.95 -0.78
C ILE A 158 -1.68 6.99 -0.17
N TRP A 159 -0.64 6.78 -0.97
CA TRP A 159 0.76 6.89 -0.54
C TRP A 159 1.10 8.30 -0.02
N GLU A 160 0.63 9.36 -0.68
CA GLU A 160 0.78 10.74 -0.19
C GLU A 160 0.11 10.96 1.17
N LYS A 161 -1.00 10.26 1.44
CA LYS A 161 -1.73 10.32 2.71
C LYS A 161 -1.20 9.35 3.75
N MET A 162 -0.25 8.48 3.41
CA MET A 162 0.27 7.44 4.28
C MET A 162 0.63 7.96 5.68
N PRO A 163 1.35 9.09 5.85
CA PRO A 163 1.68 9.62 7.17
C PRO A 163 0.45 9.88 8.05
N THR A 164 -0.66 10.32 7.45
CA THR A 164 -1.87 10.65 8.20
C THR A 164 -2.52 9.43 8.85
N PHE A 165 -2.40 8.24 8.24
CA PHE A 165 -2.94 7.00 8.80
C PHE A 165 -2.18 6.55 10.04
N PHE A 166 -0.88 6.87 10.11
CA PHE A 166 -0.04 6.61 11.28
C PHE A 166 -0.09 7.74 12.33
N GLY A 167 -1.03 8.70 12.20
CA GLY A 167 -1.22 9.80 13.15
C GLY A 167 -0.36 11.04 12.90
N PHE A 168 0.34 11.10 11.76
CA PHE A 168 1.19 12.24 11.38
C PHE A 168 0.47 13.22 10.45
N GLY A 169 -0.78 13.57 10.80
CA GLY A 169 -1.56 14.58 10.07
C GLY A 169 -0.85 15.95 10.05
N GLY A 170 -0.67 16.53 8.86
CA GLY A 170 0.11 17.77 8.69
C GLY A 170 1.62 17.56 8.53
N TRP A 171 2.03 16.33 8.24
CA TRP A 171 3.35 16.04 7.70
C TRP A 171 3.45 16.63 6.29
N ASP A 172 4.16 17.74 6.16
CA ASP A 172 4.48 18.40 4.90
C ASP A 172 5.87 17.97 4.38
N GLY A 173 6.52 16.94 4.93
CA GLY A 173 7.84 16.48 4.49
C GLY A 173 8.95 17.56 4.52
N SER A 174 8.61 18.74 5.04
CA SER A 174 9.33 19.98 4.94
C SER A 174 8.92 20.91 6.07
N LYS A 175 8.94 20.40 7.32
CA LYS A 175 9.21 21.32 8.42
C LYS A 175 10.67 21.72 8.32
N GLU A 176 10.84 22.91 7.75
CA GLU A 176 12.08 23.67 7.75
C GLU A 176 12.86 23.45 9.05
N MET A 177 14.15 23.18 8.88
CA MET A 177 15.14 23.32 9.94
C MET A 177 15.00 24.73 10.55
N LYS A 178 14.52 24.80 11.79
CA LYS A 178 14.82 25.87 12.73
C LYS A 178 15.16 25.25 14.07
#